data_AF-A0A1Q6LJQ9-F1
#
_entry.id   AF-A0A1Q6LJQ9-F1
#
_cell.length_a   1.000
_cell.length_b   1.000
_cell.length_c   1.000
_cell.angle_alpha   90.00
_cell.angle_beta   90.00
_cell.angle_gamma   90.00
#
_symmetry.space_group_name_H-M   'P 1'
#
loop_
_entity.id
_entity.type
_entity.pdbx_description
1 polymer ?
#
loop_
_entity_poly.entity_id
_entity_poly.type
_entity_poly.pdbx_seq_one_letter_code
_entity_poly.pdbx_strand_id
1 'polypeptide(L)' 'MLAFLKANYLTILIILVLVAIVVGIICSIVKDKKAGRNTCGANCAHCANAGCCHQQPKKKKR' A
#
# COMPACT_ATOMS: atom_id res chain seq x y z
N MET A 1 -27.42 11.44 28.52
CA MET A 1 -26.78 11.30 27.18
C MET A 1 -25.29 10.96 27.24
N LEU A 2 -24.49 11.56 28.13
CA LEU A 2 -23.05 11.24 28.29
C LEU A 2 -22.73 9.81 28.77
N ALA A 3 -23.68 9.14 29.45
CA ALA A 3 -23.52 7.76 29.92
C ALA A 3 -23.39 6.74 28.78
N PHE A 4 -24.10 6.94 27.66
CA PHE A 4 -23.99 6.07 26.48
C PHE A 4 -22.62 6.16 25.82
N LEU A 5 -22.03 7.35 25.82
CA LEU A 5 -20.70 7.58 25.29
C LEU A 5 -19.63 6.94 26.19
N LYS A 6 -19.80 6.99 27.53
CA LYS A 6 -18.92 6.29 28.49
C LYS A 6 -19.04 4.77 28.41
N ALA A 7 -20.26 4.24 28.26
CA ALA A 7 -20.49 2.79 28.16
C ALA A 7 -19.86 2.18 26.90
N ASN A 8 -19.83 2.93 25.80
CA ASN A 8 -19.29 2.47 24.52
C ASN A 8 -17.93 3.11 24.15
N TYR A 9 -17.29 3.80 25.11
CA TYR A 9 -16.03 4.51 24.89
C TYR A 9 -14.91 3.57 24.40
N LEU A 10 -14.86 2.37 24.99
CA LEU A 10 -13.89 1.33 24.63
C LEU A 10 -14.08 0.86 23.18
N THR A 11 -15.32 0.60 22.77
CA THR A 11 -15.65 0.19 21.40
C THR A 11 -15.26 1.25 20.38
N ILE A 12 -15.55 2.52 20.68
CA ILE A 12 -15.17 3.65 19.81
C ILE A 12 -13.65 3.73 19.68
N LEU A 13 -12.90 3.57 20.78
CA LEU A 13 -11.44 3.60 20.78
C LEU A 13 -10.86 2.46 19.94
N ILE A 14 -11.37 1.23 20.08
CA ILE A 14 -10.93 0.06 19.30
C ILE A 14 -11.13 0.31 17.80
N ILE A 15 -12.31 0.80 17.40
CA ILE A 15 -12.61 1.10 15.99
C ILE A 15 -11.65 2.16 15.46
N LEU A 16 -11.38 3.21 16.24
CA LEU A 16 -10.48 4.30 15.85
C LEU A 16 -9.05 3.80 15.60
N VAL A 17 -8.54 2.94 16.49
CA VAL A 17 -7.22 2.30 16.32
C VAL A 17 -7.19 1.41 15.07
N LEU A 18 -8.24 0.61 14.86
CA LEU A 18 -8.32 -0.30 13.72
C LEU A 18 -8.34 0.46 12.38
N VAL A 19 -9.11 1.55 12.33
CA VAL A 19 -9.13 2.47 11.18
C VAL A 19 -7.76 3.11 10.96
N ALA A 20 -7.09 3.57 12.02
CA ALA A 20 -5.77 4.18 11.92
C ALA A 20 -4.72 3.21 11.34
N ILE A 21 -4.75 1.93 11.75
CA ILE A 21 -3.88 0.89 11.20
C ILE A 21 -4.14 0.70 9.70
N VAL A 22 -5.41 0.56 9.30
CA VAL A 22 -5.78 0.38 7.88
C VAL A 22 -5.33 1.56 7.03
N VAL A 23 -5.57 2.80 7.50
CA VAL A 23 -5.10 4.01 6.81
C VAL A 23 -3.57 4.03 6.73
N GLY A 24 -2.87 3.64 7.81
CA GLY A 24 -1.42 3.53 7.84
C GLY A 24 -0.87 2.57 6.79
N ILE A 25 -1.50 1.40 6.63
CA ILE A 25 -1.15 0.41 5.60
C ILE A 25 -1.35 1.01 4.20
N ILE A 26 -2.52 1.61 3.93
CA ILE A 26 -2.83 2.22 2.62
C ILE A 26 -1.84 3.35 2.31
N CYS A 27 -1.58 4.25 3.26
CA CYS A 27 -0.60 5.32 3.10
C CYS A 27 0.80 4.79 2.84
N SER A 28 1.21 3.71 3.51
CA SER A 28 2.51 3.07 3.27
C SER A 28 2.58 2.53 1.83
N ILE A 29 1.55 1.82 1.38
CA ILE A 29 1.46 1.30 0.00
C ILE A 29 1.47 2.44 -1.04
N VAL A 30 0.76 3.54 -0.79
CA VAL A 30 0.74 4.70 -1.70
C VAL A 30 2.10 5.39 -1.73
N LYS A 31 2.75 5.57 -0.58
CA LYS A 31 4.11 6.12 -0.49
C LYS A 31 5.12 5.23 -1.19
N ASP A 32 5.04 3.92 -1.00
CA ASP A 32 5.87 2.93 -1.68
C ASP A 32 5.64 2.99 -3.20
N LYS A 33 4.38 3.03 -3.67
CA LYS A 33 4.06 3.22 -5.09
C LYS A 33 4.62 4.53 -5.65
N LYS A 34 4.50 5.64 -4.92
CA LYS A 34 5.04 6.95 -5.32
C LYS A 34 6.58 6.96 -5.33
N ALA A 35 7.21 6.18 -4.45
CA ALA A 35 8.65 5.95 -4.44
C ALA A 35 9.13 4.95 -5.51
N GLY A 36 8.23 4.48 -6.39
CA GLY A 36 8.57 3.50 -7.43
C GLY A 36 8.72 2.07 -6.93
N ARG A 37 8.37 1.80 -5.66
CA ARG A 37 8.35 0.45 -5.08
C ARG A 37 7.08 -0.26 -5.52
N ASN A 38 7.27 -1.20 -6.43
CA ASN A 38 6.28 -2.15 -6.94
C ASN A 38 6.53 -3.53 -6.33
N THR A 39 5.57 -4.46 -6.45
CA THR A 39 5.65 -5.80 -5.82
C THR A 39 6.88 -6.63 -6.25
N CYS A 40 7.54 -6.23 -7.35
CA CYS A 40 8.80 -6.78 -7.82
C CYS A 40 10.05 -6.15 -7.17
N GLY A 41 9.86 -5.34 -6.12
CA GLY A 41 10.92 -4.89 -5.23
C GLY A 41 11.81 -3.78 -5.78
N ALA A 42 11.30 -2.82 -6.56
CA ALA A 42 11.95 -1.55 -6.98
C ALA A 42 13.34 -1.64 -7.66
N ASN A 43 13.92 -2.84 -7.76
CA ASN A 43 15.26 -3.11 -8.23
C ASN A 43 15.16 -4.02 -9.47
N CYS A 44 14.32 -3.58 -10.42
CA CYS A 44 14.04 -4.30 -11.67
C CYS A 44 15.28 -4.52 -12.55
N ALA A 45 16.39 -3.83 -12.26
CA ALA A 45 17.67 -4.03 -12.93
C ALA A 45 18.29 -5.41 -12.67
N HIS A 46 17.97 -6.07 -11.55
CA HIS A 46 18.44 -7.41 -11.21
C HIS A 46 17.30 -8.36 -10.78
N CYS A 47 16.07 -8.06 -11.22
CA CYS A 47 14.93 -8.93 -10.97
C CYS A 47 15.03 -10.16 -11.89
N ALA A 48 14.97 -11.38 -11.33
CA ALA A 48 14.99 -12.63 -12.10
C ALA A 48 13.88 -12.70 -13.17
N ASN A 49 12.80 -11.94 -12.99
CA ASN A 49 11.67 -11.80 -13.92
C ASN A 49 11.70 -10.51 -14.77
N ALA A 50 12.81 -9.76 -14.80
CA ALA A 50 12.92 -8.51 -15.57
C ALA A 50 12.57 -8.67 -17.06
N GLY A 51 12.88 -9.83 -17.65
CA GLY A 51 12.55 -10.13 -19.06
C GLY A 51 11.05 -10.28 -19.37
N CYS A 52 10.22 -10.60 -18.37
CA CYS A 52 8.76 -10.69 -18.54
C CYS A 52 8.05 -9.39 -18.13
N CYS A 53 8.50 -8.73 -17.06
CA CYS A 53 7.84 -7.55 -16.52
C CYS A 53 8.19 -6.24 -17.28
N HIS A 54 9.36 -6.17 -17.92
CA HIS A 54 9.77 -5.08 -18.81
C HIS A 54 10.01 -5.62 -20.23
N GLN A 55 8.98 -6.12 -20.90
CA GLN A 55 9.04 -6.21 -22.37
C GLN A 55 9.05 -4.78 -22.93
N GLN A 56 10.24 -4.25 -23.22
CA GLN A 56 10.34 -3.11 -24.12
C GLN A 56 9.62 -3.49 -25.41
N PRO A 57 8.55 -2.79 -25.83
CA PRO A 57 7.96 -3.04 -27.13
C PRO A 57 9.09 -2.81 -28.13
N LYS A 58 9.56 -3.88 -28.77
CA LYS A 58 10.60 -3.77 -29.80
C LYS A 58 10.06 -2.80 -30.83
N LYS A 59 10.62 -1.58 -30.88
CA LYS A 59 10.40 -0.68 -32.03
C LYS A 59 10.76 -1.49 -33.26
N LYS A 60 9.74 -1.87 -34.02
CA LYS A 60 9.86 -2.62 -35.26
C LYS A 60 10.69 -1.76 -36.19
N LYS A 61 11.96 -2.11 -36.37
CA LYS A 61 12.84 -1.47 -37.36
C LYS A 61 12.45 -2.08 -38.71
N ARG A 62 11.48 -1.48 -39.39
CA ARG A 62 11.29 -1.58 -40.84
C ARG A 62 10.54 -0.36 -41.34
#